data_AF-A0A2V8QI76-F1
#
_entry.id   AF-A0A2V8QI76-F1
#
_cell.length_a   1.000
_cell.length_b   1.000
_cell.length_c   1.000
_cell.angle_alpha   90.00
_cell.angle_beta   90.00
_cell.angle_gamma   90.00
#
_symmetry.space_group_name_H-M   'P 1'
#
loop_
_entity.id
_entity.type
_entity.pdbx_description
1 polymer ?
#
loop_
_entity_poly.entity_id
_entity_poly.type
_entity_poly.pdbx_seq_one_letter_code
_entity_poly.pdbx_strand_id
1 'polypeptide(L)'
;MHRYQPVNNLARSPIERLNTPITSTQEQGLPPNTFSLKELSKAHLSSPTAEEARLASLKVLAMTLLSQVESLEKQLDAGTVPELNLQNEVHRFEEEIIRSALRKTGGRQRRAARLLGVKVTTLNTKIKRYNINSSKPE
;
A
#
# COMPACT_ATOMS: atom_id res chain seq x y z
N MET A 1 17.77 41.71 -28.17
CA MET A 1 18.53 42.61 -27.27
C MET A 1 18.14 42.21 -25.85
N HIS A 2 18.90 41.56 -24.97
CA HIS A 2 20.33 41.50 -24.64
C HIS A 2 20.72 40.01 -24.46
N ARG A 3 21.68 39.41 -25.19
CA ARG A 3 23.17 39.42 -25.12
C ARG A 3 23.81 38.75 -23.88
N TYR A 4 24.60 37.69 -24.17
CA TYR A 4 25.69 36.99 -23.42
C TYR A 4 25.32 36.33 -22.08
N GLN A 5 25.34 35.00 -21.85
CA GLN A 5 26.30 33.89 -22.10
C GLN A 5 27.65 34.04 -21.37
N PRO A 6 28.37 32.96 -21.03
CA PRO A 6 28.16 32.02 -19.91
C PRO A 6 29.44 31.88 -19.06
N VAL A 7 29.41 31.17 -17.92
CA VAL A 7 30.65 30.78 -17.22
C VAL A 7 31.13 29.39 -17.68
N ASN A 8 31.90 29.38 -18.77
CA ASN A 8 33.05 28.47 -18.91
C ASN A 8 34.10 28.98 -17.88
N ASN A 9 34.97 28.19 -17.28
CA ASN A 9 35.94 27.35 -17.97
C ASN A 9 36.94 26.76 -16.95
N LEU A 10 37.68 25.74 -17.40
CA LEU A 10 39.02 25.31 -16.96
C LEU A 10 39.10 24.53 -15.63
N ALA A 11 39.71 23.34 -15.54
CA ALA A 11 40.53 22.63 -16.52
C ALA A 11 40.61 21.13 -16.18
N ARG A 12 40.65 20.33 -17.25
CA ARG A 12 40.99 18.91 -17.27
C ARG A 12 42.51 18.71 -17.07
N SER A 13 42.87 17.63 -16.35
CA SER A 13 44.01 16.70 -16.57
C SER A 13 45.44 17.32 -16.64
N PRO A 14 46.58 16.60 -16.69
CA PRO A 14 46.80 15.16 -16.90
C PRO A 14 47.93 14.51 -16.06
N ILE A 15 48.01 13.19 -16.26
CA ILE A 15 49.07 12.21 -16.01
C ILE A 15 50.51 12.75 -16.21
N GLU A 16 51.44 12.14 -15.45
CA GLU A 16 52.92 12.07 -15.66
C GLU A 16 53.75 13.35 -15.52
N ARG A 17 54.58 13.42 -14.45
CA ARG A 17 56.05 13.68 -14.48
C ARG A 17 56.68 13.11 -13.19
N LEU A 18 57.42 11.99 -13.27
CA LEU A 18 58.90 11.90 -13.27
C LEU A 18 59.57 11.99 -11.89
N ASN A 19 60.11 10.84 -11.45
CA ASN A 19 61.40 10.60 -10.81
C ASN A 19 62.05 11.70 -9.95
N THR A 20 62.41 11.33 -8.71
CA THR A 20 63.79 11.28 -8.12
C THR A 20 63.71 11.29 -6.58
N PRO A 21 64.78 10.96 -5.82
CA PRO A 21 65.74 9.88 -5.98
C PRO A 21 65.74 8.93 -4.76
N ILE A 22 66.26 7.73 -4.99
CA ILE A 22 66.66 6.76 -3.98
C ILE A 22 67.68 7.42 -3.04
N THR A 23 67.41 7.43 -1.73
CA THR A 23 68.45 7.59 -0.71
C THR A 23 68.56 6.27 0.03
N SER A 24 69.72 5.64 -0.13
CA SER A 24 70.15 4.45 0.59
C SER A 24 70.46 4.75 2.06
N THR A 25 70.36 3.70 2.86
CA THR A 25 71.15 3.44 4.08
C THR A 25 70.60 3.99 5.39
N GLN A 26 69.92 3.12 6.15
CA GLN A 26 70.50 2.55 7.37
C GLN A 26 69.73 1.29 7.81
N GLU A 27 70.43 0.16 7.81
CA GLU A 27 70.03 -1.04 8.54
C GLU A 27 69.94 -0.74 10.03
N GLN A 28 68.89 -1.20 10.70
CA GLN A 28 68.97 -1.68 12.07
C GLN A 28 67.73 -2.51 12.43
N GLY A 29 67.95 -3.82 12.62
CA GLY A 29 67.06 -4.73 13.34
C GLY A 29 65.93 -5.33 12.51
N LEU A 30 66.07 -6.62 12.17
CA LEU A 30 64.93 -7.48 11.90
C LEU A 30 64.23 -7.77 13.26
N PRO A 31 63.05 -7.21 13.60
CA PRO A 31 62.22 -7.86 14.59
C PRO A 31 61.66 -9.15 13.96
N PRO A 32 61.61 -10.26 14.71
CA PRO A 32 61.00 -11.49 14.23
C PRO A 32 59.55 -11.18 13.87
N ASN A 33 59.13 -11.74 12.74
CA ASN A 33 57.73 -11.80 12.34
C ASN A 33 56.97 -12.59 13.43
N THR A 34 56.42 -11.89 14.40
CA THR A 34 55.36 -12.40 15.27
C THR A 34 54.16 -11.49 15.12
N PHE A 35 53.61 -11.47 13.91
CA PHE A 35 52.17 -11.37 13.79
C PHE A 35 51.59 -12.52 14.62
N SER A 36 51.17 -12.17 15.84
CA SER A 36 50.59 -13.10 16.78
C SER A 36 49.40 -13.75 16.08
N LEU A 37 49.46 -15.06 15.87
CA LEU A 37 48.33 -15.86 15.36
C LEU A 37 47.07 -15.72 16.25
N LYS A 38 47.22 -15.10 17.43
CA LYS A 38 46.16 -14.72 18.35
C LYS A 38 45.39 -13.46 17.92
N GLU A 39 45.97 -12.58 17.10
CA GLU A 39 45.31 -11.39 16.57
C GLU A 39 44.46 -11.69 15.34
N LEU A 40 44.90 -12.61 14.47
CA LEU A 40 44.15 -13.03 13.28
C LEU A 40 42.94 -13.94 13.63
N SER A 41 42.93 -14.59 14.80
CA SER A 41 41.77 -15.37 15.25
C SER A 41 40.63 -14.51 15.80
N LYS A 42 40.90 -13.25 16.14
CA LYS A 42 39.90 -12.33 16.71
C LYS A 42 38.98 -11.74 15.62
N ALA A 43 39.46 -11.67 14.38
CA ALA A 43 38.69 -11.18 13.24
C ALA A 43 37.78 -12.25 12.61
N HIS A 44 37.82 -13.51 13.08
CA HIS A 44 37.07 -14.61 12.47
C HIS A 44 36.15 -15.38 13.43
N LEU A 45 35.94 -14.89 14.67
CA LEU A 45 35.16 -15.64 15.66
C LEU A 45 34.21 -14.76 16.48
N SER A 46 33.26 -14.13 15.81
CA SER A 46 31.93 -13.97 16.39
C SER A 46 30.95 -14.67 15.46
N SER A 47 30.88 -16.00 15.59
CA SER A 47 29.62 -16.68 15.27
C SER A 47 28.51 -15.86 15.93
N PRO A 48 27.43 -15.50 15.22
CA PRO A 48 26.39 -14.66 15.79
C PRO A 48 26.03 -15.27 17.14
N THR A 49 26.12 -14.46 18.20
CA THR A 49 25.78 -14.93 19.53
C THR A 49 24.37 -15.53 19.46
N ALA A 50 24.07 -16.52 20.29
CA ALA A 50 22.74 -17.12 20.30
C ALA A 50 21.63 -16.05 20.47
N GLU A 51 21.97 -14.93 21.10
CA GLU A 51 21.12 -13.74 21.23
C GLU A 51 20.95 -12.96 19.92
N GLU A 52 22.02 -12.71 19.16
CA GLU A 52 21.94 -12.10 17.82
C GLU A 52 21.12 -12.94 16.85
N ALA A 53 21.26 -14.26 16.88
CA ALA A 53 20.48 -15.18 16.06
C ALA A 53 18.98 -15.16 16.44
N ARG A 54 18.66 -15.07 17.73
CA ARG A 54 17.28 -14.90 18.23
C ARG A 54 16.70 -13.56 17.82
N LEU A 55 17.47 -12.48 17.93
CA LEU A 55 17.05 -11.13 17.51
C LEU A 55 16.79 -11.08 16.00
N ALA A 56 17.66 -11.70 15.19
CA ALA A 56 17.47 -11.80 13.75
C ALA A 56 16.19 -12.58 13.41
N SER A 57 15.96 -13.73 14.05
CA SER A 57 14.75 -14.52 13.88
C SER A 57 13.50 -13.74 14.24
N LEU A 58 13.54 -12.98 15.34
CA LEU A 58 12.41 -12.15 15.78
C LEU A 58 12.11 -11.01 14.79
N LYS A 59 13.14 -10.38 14.21
CA LYS A 59 12.98 -9.38 13.15
C LYS A 59 12.33 -9.97 11.90
N VAL A 60 12.80 -11.13 11.45
CA VAL A 60 12.22 -11.83 10.30
C VAL A 60 10.76 -12.15 10.56
N LEU A 61 10.43 -12.65 11.75
CA LEU A 61 9.06 -12.96 12.14
C LEU A 61 8.19 -11.69 12.14
N ALA A 62 8.66 -10.60 12.75
CA ALA A 62 7.93 -9.33 12.77
C ALA A 62 7.70 -8.76 11.36
N MET A 63 8.70 -8.81 10.48
CA MET A 63 8.56 -8.39 9.08
C MET A 63 7.58 -9.28 8.31
N THR A 64 7.60 -10.58 8.58
CA THR A 64 6.67 -11.54 7.97
C THR A 64 5.23 -11.25 8.39
N LEU A 65 5.00 -11.00 9.68
CA LEU A 65 3.67 -10.64 10.19
C LEU A 65 3.17 -9.32 9.62
N LEU A 66 4.03 -8.29 9.53
CA LEU A 66 3.67 -7.01 8.89
C LEU A 66 3.22 -7.22 7.44
N SER A 67 3.99 -8.00 6.67
CA SER A 67 3.62 -8.32 5.29
C SER A 67 2.30 -9.09 5.18
N GLN A 68 2.02 -9.99 6.13
CA GLN A 68 0.75 -10.70 6.18
C GLN A 68 -0.42 -9.78 6.49
N VAL A 69 -0.25 -8.84 7.44
CA VAL A 69 -1.28 -7.83 7.77
C VAL A 69 -1.59 -6.97 6.54
N GLU A 70 -0.57 -6.43 5.87
CA GLU A 70 -0.76 -5.62 4.65
C GLU A 70 -1.46 -6.42 3.53
N SER A 71 -1.16 -7.71 3.40
CA SER A 71 -1.83 -8.58 2.44
C SER A 71 -3.31 -8.78 2.79
N LEU A 72 -3.63 -8.97 4.07
CA LEU A 72 -5.00 -9.12 4.55
C LEU A 72 -5.80 -7.82 4.38
N GLU A 73 -5.20 -6.67 4.68
CA GLU A 73 -5.79 -5.35 4.42
C GLU A 73 -6.14 -5.17 2.94
N LYS A 74 -5.22 -5.52 2.03
CA LYS A 74 -5.49 -5.48 0.58
C LYS A 74 -6.60 -6.42 0.14
N GLN A 75 -6.71 -7.61 0.75
CA GLN A 75 -7.78 -8.55 0.47
C GLN A 75 -9.15 -8.06 0.98
N LEU A 76 -9.15 -7.38 2.13
CA LEU A 76 -10.33 -6.68 2.64
C LEU A 76 -10.72 -5.55 1.68
N ASP A 77 -9.80 -4.65 1.34
CA ASP A 77 -10.06 -3.53 0.42
C ASP A 77 -10.52 -3.99 -0.97
N ALA A 78 -9.97 -5.10 -1.49
CA ALA A 78 -10.42 -5.71 -2.74
C ALA A 78 -11.82 -6.32 -2.66
N GLY A 79 -12.33 -6.59 -1.44
CA GLY A 79 -13.64 -7.17 -1.18
C GLY A 79 -14.68 -6.23 -0.56
N THR A 80 -14.31 -5.04 -0.06
CA THR A 80 -15.17 -4.23 0.82
C THR A 80 -15.74 -2.94 0.24
N VAL A 81 -15.50 -2.60 -1.02
CA VAL A 81 -16.35 -1.61 -1.69
C VAL A 81 -17.29 -2.37 -2.62
N PRO A 82 -18.53 -2.70 -2.19
CA PRO A 82 -19.54 -3.08 -3.16
C PRO A 82 -19.57 -1.92 -4.16
N GLU A 83 -19.19 -2.21 -5.40
CA GLU A 83 -19.11 -1.24 -6.49
C GLU A 83 -20.33 -0.33 -6.38
N LEU A 84 -20.09 0.95 -6.07
CA LEU A 84 -21.15 1.94 -5.84
C LEU A 84 -21.88 2.16 -7.16
N ASN A 85 -22.84 1.28 -7.40
CA ASN A 85 -23.64 1.24 -8.60
C ASN A 85 -24.93 2.01 -8.32
N LEU A 86 -25.03 3.20 -8.88
CA LEU A 86 -26.16 4.11 -8.71
C LEU A 86 -27.49 3.41 -8.99
N GLN A 87 -27.53 2.53 -9.99
CA GLN A 87 -28.73 1.86 -10.45
C GLN A 87 -29.21 0.85 -9.40
N ASN A 88 -28.30 0.12 -8.76
CA ASN A 88 -28.61 -0.78 -7.65
C ASN A 88 -29.11 -0.01 -6.42
N GLU A 89 -28.47 1.12 -6.10
CA GLU A 89 -28.84 1.91 -4.93
C GLU A 89 -30.21 2.60 -5.11
N VAL A 90 -30.43 3.20 -6.29
CA VAL A 90 -31.73 3.76 -6.67
C VAL A 90 -32.80 2.66 -6.66
N HIS A 91 -32.49 1.46 -7.15
CA HIS A 91 -33.42 0.34 -7.13
C HIS A 91 -33.84 -0.04 -5.71
N ARG A 92 -32.88 -0.18 -4.79
CA ARG A 92 -33.16 -0.49 -3.37
C ARG A 92 -34.01 0.60 -2.70
N PHE A 93 -33.62 1.86 -2.89
CA PHE A 93 -34.35 3.00 -2.35
C PHE A 93 -35.79 3.07 -2.88
N GLU A 94 -35.97 2.92 -4.19
CA GLU A 94 -37.29 2.93 -4.80
C GLU A 94 -38.17 1.77 -4.32
N GLU A 95 -37.59 0.58 -4.14
CA GLU A 95 -38.32 -0.57 -3.64
C GLU A 95 -38.83 -0.34 -2.21
N GLU A 96 -37.98 0.20 -1.33
CA GLU A 96 -38.33 0.51 0.05
C GLU A 96 -39.40 1.59 0.15
N ILE A 97 -39.27 2.69 -0.61
CA ILE A 97 -40.23 3.79 -0.55
C ILE A 97 -41.61 3.35 -1.09
N ILE A 98 -41.64 2.49 -2.11
CA ILE A 98 -42.88 1.90 -2.64
C ILE A 98 -43.53 0.99 -1.60
N ARG A 99 -42.76 0.09 -0.96
CA ARG A 99 -43.27 -0.75 0.13
C ARG A 99 -43.85 0.08 1.28
N SER A 100 -43.13 1.12 1.69
CA SER A 100 -43.57 2.04 2.75
C SER A 100 -44.88 2.75 2.40
N ALA A 101 -45.00 3.27 1.18
CA ALA A 101 -46.23 3.91 0.71
C ALA A 101 -47.41 2.93 0.63
N LEU A 102 -47.17 1.68 0.20
CA LEU A 102 -48.19 0.63 0.20
C LEU A 102 -48.64 0.29 1.62
N ARG A 103 -47.72 0.12 2.58
CA ARG A 103 -48.06 -0.12 4.00
C ARG A 103 -48.90 1.03 4.58
N LYS A 104 -48.46 2.29 4.39
CA LYS A 104 -49.17 3.49 4.88
C LYS A 104 -50.58 3.65 4.29
N THR A 105 -50.85 3.03 3.14
CA THR A 105 -52.14 3.15 2.45
C THR A 105 -52.96 1.86 2.50
N GLY A 106 -52.51 0.85 3.24
CA GLY A 106 -53.17 -0.46 3.34
C GLY A 106 -53.24 -1.21 2.01
N GLY A 107 -52.17 -1.14 1.21
CA GLY A 107 -52.07 -1.78 -0.10
C GLY A 107 -52.80 -1.06 -1.25
N ARG A 108 -53.42 0.10 -0.98
CA ARG A 108 -54.21 0.83 -1.99
C ARG A 108 -53.28 1.58 -2.95
N GLN A 109 -52.86 0.93 -4.03
CA GLN A 109 -51.91 1.49 -5.02
C GLN A 109 -52.27 2.89 -5.53
N ARG A 110 -53.55 3.19 -5.78
CA ARG A 110 -53.98 4.54 -6.20
C ARG A 110 -53.67 5.61 -5.15
N ARG A 111 -53.81 5.27 -3.87
CA ARG A 111 -53.46 6.18 -2.75
C ARG A 111 -51.95 6.24 -2.56
N ALA A 112 -51.24 5.12 -2.68
CA ALA A 112 -49.78 5.08 -2.62
C ALA A 112 -49.15 5.93 -3.73
N ALA A 113 -49.66 5.85 -4.96
CA ALA A 113 -49.19 6.65 -6.09
C ALA A 113 -49.38 8.14 -5.85
N ARG A 114 -50.55 8.54 -5.31
CA ARG A 114 -50.81 9.92 -4.89
C ARG A 114 -49.85 10.37 -3.78
N LEU A 115 -49.59 9.50 -2.78
CA LEU A 115 -48.66 9.79 -1.69
C LEU A 115 -47.21 9.98 -2.18
N LEU A 116 -46.80 9.22 -3.19
CA LEU A 116 -45.48 9.31 -3.82
C LEU A 116 -45.38 10.39 -4.91
N GLY A 117 -46.49 11.05 -5.28
CA GLY A 117 -46.49 12.05 -6.35
C GLY A 117 -46.29 11.50 -7.76
N VAL A 118 -46.60 10.22 -8.00
CA VAL A 118 -46.42 9.56 -9.31
C VAL A 118 -47.74 9.10 -9.92
N LYS A 119 -47.76 8.89 -11.24
CA LYS A 119 -48.92 8.28 -11.92
C LYS A 119 -49.12 6.85 -11.42
N VAL A 120 -50.39 6.42 -11.32
CA VAL A 120 -50.74 5.06 -10.90
C VAL A 120 -50.13 4.00 -11.84
N THR A 121 -50.10 4.28 -13.15
CA THR A 121 -49.49 3.40 -14.15
C THR A 121 -47.98 3.24 -13.93
N THR A 122 -47.27 4.33 -13.60
CA THR A 122 -45.84 4.30 -13.25
C THR A 122 -45.58 3.46 -12.01
N LEU A 123 -46.38 3.66 -10.96
CA LEU A 123 -46.25 2.86 -9.73
C LEU A 123 -46.50 1.37 -10.01
N ASN A 124 -47.54 1.04 -10.78
CA ASN A 124 -47.86 -0.34 -11.15
C ASN A 124 -46.70 -1.02 -11.90
N THR A 125 -46.10 -0.33 -12.88
CA THR A 125 -44.93 -0.83 -13.60
C THR A 125 -43.74 -1.07 -12.67
N LYS A 126 -43.47 -0.15 -11.72
CA LYS A 126 -42.39 -0.32 -10.74
C LYS A 126 -42.66 -1.48 -9.77
N ILE A 127 -43.89 -1.64 -9.28
CA ILE A 127 -44.28 -2.78 -8.43
C ILE A 127 -44.03 -4.11 -9.13
N LYS A 128 -44.42 -4.22 -10.41
CA LYS A 128 -44.18 -5.43 -11.22
C LYS A 128 -42.69 -5.67 -11.46
N ARG A 129 -41.96 -4.61 -11.85
CA ARG A 129 -40.51 -4.69 -12.11
C ARG A 129 -39.73 -5.16 -10.89
N TYR A 130 -40.15 -4.74 -9.70
CA TYR A 130 -39.47 -5.02 -8.44
C TYR A 130 -40.09 -6.20 -7.69
N ASN A 131 -41.05 -6.92 -8.28
CA ASN A 131 -41.75 -8.06 -7.64
C ASN A 131 -42.23 -7.75 -6.22
N ILE A 132 -42.74 -6.54 -5.98
CA ILE A 132 -43.21 -6.12 -4.66
C ILE A 132 -44.54 -6.79 -4.38
N ASN A 133 -44.54 -7.76 -3.47
CA ASN A 133 -45.75 -8.41 -2.99
C ASN A 133 -46.61 -7.39 -2.25
N SER A 134 -47.78 -7.06 -2.82
CA SER A 134 -48.76 -6.15 -2.19
C SER A 134 -49.55 -6.80 -1.05
N SER A 135 -49.07 -7.92 -0.49
CA SER A 135 -49.78 -8.63 0.57
C SER A 135 -49.91 -7.72 1.79
N LYS A 136 -51.16 -7.55 2.19
CA LYS A 136 -51.61 -6.82 3.37
C LYS A 136 -50.73 -7.21 4.58
N PRO A 137 -50.22 -6.27 5.40
CA PRO A 137 -49.70 -6.63 6.70
C PRO A 137 -50.86 -7.21 7.52
N GLU A 138 -50.66 -8.38 8.12
CA GLU A 138 -51.57 -8.94 9.15
C GLU A 138 -51.81 -7.92 10.28
#